data_AF-A0A699X7D4-F1
#
_entry.id   AF-A0A699X7D4-F1
#
_cell.length_a   1.000
_cell.length_b   1.000
_cell.length_c   1.000
_cell.angle_alpha   90.00
_cell.angle_beta   90.00
_cell.angle_gamma   90.00
#
_symmetry.space_group_name_H-M   'P 1'
#
loop_
_entity.id
_entity.type
_entity.pdbx_description
1 polymer ?
#
loop_
_entity_poly.entity_id
_entity_poly.type
_entity_poly.pdbx_seq_one_letter_code
_entity_poly.pdbx_strand_id
1 'polypeptide(L)'
;LRQCPHHGFSELHQLDTFYNAVTPNDQDALDSAAGGNFLDKIPRECLSIIESKSKVRYSRSRVTDVRANANAPLLLPSSSH
;
A
#
# COMPACT_ATOMS: atom_id res chain seq x y z
N LEU A 1 -9.04 -18.59 35.84
CA LEU A 1 -9.15 -17.82 34.58
C LEU A 1 -7.88 -17.01 34.40
N ARG A 2 -6.91 -17.51 33.61
CA ARG A 2 -5.67 -16.79 33.32
C ARG A 2 -6.00 -15.63 32.38
N GLN A 3 -6.31 -14.47 32.94
CA GLN A 3 -6.24 -13.24 32.17
C GLN A 3 -4.75 -12.96 32.00
N CYS A 4 -4.22 -13.18 30.80
CA CYS A 4 -2.88 -12.76 30.47
C CYS A 4 -2.82 -11.22 30.59
N PRO A 5 -2.01 -10.62 31.47
CA PRO A 5 -2.10 -9.19 31.76
C PRO A 5 -1.60 -8.28 30.64
N HIS A 6 -1.00 -8.82 29.59
CA HIS A 6 -0.30 -8.06 28.54
C HIS A 6 -0.37 -8.73 27.16
N HIS A 7 -1.56 -9.01 26.65
CA HIS A 7 -1.68 -9.52 25.27
C HIS A 7 -2.07 -8.39 24.32
N GLY A 8 -1.06 -7.70 23.79
CA GLY A 8 -1.17 -6.84 22.61
C GLY A 8 -0.81 -5.38 22.89
N PHE A 9 0.14 -4.85 22.12
CA PHE A 9 0.32 -3.41 22.00
C PHE A 9 -1.00 -2.76 21.58
N SER A 10 -1.28 -1.54 22.07
CA SER A 10 -2.47 -0.79 21.64
C SER A 10 -2.46 -0.62 20.12
N GLU A 11 -3.64 -0.63 19.49
CA GLU A 11 -3.76 -0.42 18.03
C GLU A 11 -3.07 0.87 17.58
N LEU A 12 -3.13 1.91 18.41
CA LEU A 12 -2.41 3.16 18.18
C LEU A 12 -0.88 2.96 18.09
N HIS A 13 -0.30 2.17 18.99
CA HIS A 13 1.14 1.88 18.95
C HIS A 13 1.53 1.05 17.71
N GLN A 14 0.65 0.14 17.28
CA GLN A 14 0.87 -0.65 16.07
C GLN A 14 0.80 0.24 14.81
N LEU A 15 -0.14 1.19 14.76
CA LEU A 15 -0.27 2.15 13.67
C LEU A 15 0.91 3.12 13.61
N ASP A 16 1.39 3.59 14.76
CA ASP A 16 2.59 4.42 14.85
C ASP A 16 3.83 3.67 14.33
N THR A 17 4.04 2.44 14.81
CA THR A 17 5.14 1.59 14.35
C THR A 17 5.06 1.33 12.85
N PHE A 18 3.86 1.06 12.33
CA PHE A 18 3.63 0.88 10.89
C PHE A 18 3.95 2.15 10.10
N TYR A 19 3.44 3.31 10.53
CA TYR A 19 3.65 4.58 9.86
C TYR A 19 5.14 4.94 9.81
N ASN A 20 5.88 4.71 10.90
CA ASN A 20 7.32 4.96 10.96
C ASN A 20 8.16 3.96 10.13
N ALA A 21 7.61 2.79 9.80
CA ALA A 21 8.29 1.76 9.03
C ALA A 21 8.05 1.85 7.50
N VAL A 22 7.02 2.59 7.05
CA VAL A 22 6.75 2.76 5.62
C VAL A 22 7.66 3.82 4.99
N THR A 23 7.76 3.81 3.66
CA THR A 23 8.59 4.78 2.94
C THR A 23 8.02 6.20 3.04
N PRO A 24 8.85 7.27 3.00
CA PRO A 24 8.34 8.64 3.07
C PRO A 24 7.27 8.96 2.02
N ASN A 25 7.41 8.43 0.80
CA ASN A 25 6.40 8.60 -0.25
C ASN A 25 5.06 7.91 0.09
N ASP A 26 5.11 6.77 0.79
CA ASP A 26 3.89 6.10 1.25
C ASP A 26 3.28 6.83 2.46
N GLN A 27 4.09 7.46 3.32
CA GLN A 27 3.61 8.35 4.39
C GLN A 27 2.82 9.53 3.82
N ASP A 28 3.41 10.28 2.87
CA ASP A 28 2.73 11.39 2.18
C ASP A 28 1.40 10.94 1.54
N ALA A 29 1.38 9.73 0.98
CA ALA A 29 0.19 9.16 0.36
C ALA A 29 -0.89 8.75 1.38
N LEU A 30 -0.50 8.35 2.59
CA LEU A 30 -1.41 8.07 3.70
C LEU A 30 -1.98 9.38 4.27
N ASP A 31 -1.13 10.39 4.48
CA ASP A 31 -1.55 11.70 4.98
C ASP A 31 -2.48 12.42 3.99
N SER A 32 -2.16 12.35 2.69
CA SER A 32 -3.02 12.86 1.63
C SER A 32 -4.40 12.19 1.64
N ALA A 33 -4.46 10.88 1.89
CA ALA A 33 -5.72 10.14 1.95
C ALA A 33 -6.50 10.42 3.24
N ALA A 34 -5.80 10.72 4.33
CA ALA A 34 -6.40 11.16 5.59
C ALA A 34 -6.88 12.63 5.53
N GLY A 35 -6.44 13.40 4.54
CA GLY A 35 -6.69 14.84 4.44
C GLY A 35 -5.96 15.63 5.53
N GLY A 36 -4.79 15.17 5.96
CA GLY A 36 -4.04 15.67 7.11
C GLY A 36 -3.16 14.57 7.70
N ASN A 37 -2.62 14.75 8.91
CA ASN A 37 -1.82 13.71 9.53
C ASN A 37 -2.62 12.41 9.74
N PHE A 38 -2.08 11.29 9.26
CA PHE A 38 -2.68 9.97 9.38
C PHE A 38 -2.83 9.54 10.84
N LEU A 39 -1.84 9.84 11.68
CA LEU A 39 -1.83 9.44 13.09
C LEU A 39 -2.83 10.23 13.96
N ASP A 40 -3.40 11.33 13.46
CA ASP A 40 -4.44 12.10 14.16
C ASP A 40 -5.84 11.46 14.00
N LYS A 41 -5.99 10.48 13.11
CA LYS A 41 -7.27 9.78 12.89
C LYS A 41 -7.49 8.70 13.94
N ILE A 42 -8.77 8.37 14.16
CA ILE A 42 -9.11 7.23 15.02
C ILE A 42 -8.64 5.91 14.36
N PRO A 43 -8.27 4.87 15.14
CA PRO A 43 -7.70 3.64 14.60
C PRO A 43 -8.50 2.99 13.46
N ARG A 44 -9.84 3.05 13.54
CA ARG A 44 -10.73 2.50 12.52
C ARG A 44 -10.58 3.17 11.16
N GLU A 45 -10.43 4.49 11.15
CA GLU A 45 -10.23 5.27 9.91
C GLU A 45 -8.83 4.98 9.33
N CYS A 46 -7.82 4.91 10.18
CA CYS A 46 -6.45 4.54 9.79
C CYS A 46 -6.42 3.19 9.06
N LEU A 47 -7.08 2.17 9.61
CA LEU A 47 -7.16 0.84 9.00
C LEU A 47 -7.88 0.88 7.64
N SER A 48 -8.96 1.65 7.52
CA SER A 48 -9.69 1.79 6.25
C SER A 48 -8.84 2.45 5.15
N ILE A 49 -8.07 3.47 5.52
CA ILE A 49 -7.14 4.14 4.60
C ILE A 49 -6.04 3.19 4.14
N ILE A 50 -5.41 2.45 5.07
CA ILE A 50 -4.38 1.45 4.73
C ILE A 50 -4.95 0.40 3.77
N GLU A 51 -6.13 -0.13 4.05
CA GLU A 51 -6.78 -1.13 3.20
C GLU A 51 -7.11 -0.58 1.80
N SER A 52 -7.62 0.64 1.73
CA SER A 52 -7.91 1.33 0.46
C SER A 52 -6.63 1.53 -0.38
N LYS A 53 -5.54 1.97 0.27
CA LYS A 53 -4.26 2.22 -0.40
C LYS A 53 -3.56 0.94 -0.84
N SER A 54 -3.61 -0.12 -0.05
CA SER A 54 -3.01 -1.42 -0.42
C SER A 54 -3.73 -2.05 -1.63
N LYS A 55 -5.05 -1.90 -1.74
CA LYS A 55 -5.83 -2.33 -2.92
C LYS A 55 -5.41 -1.62 -4.21
N VAL A 56 -5.11 -0.32 -4.13
CA VAL A 56 -4.64 0.48 -5.30
C VAL A 56 -3.26 0.01 -5.78
N ARG A 57 -2.37 -0.37 -4.87
CA ARG A 57 -1.05 -0.89 -5.24
C ARG A 57 -1.16 -2.24 -5.95
N TYR A 58 -2.01 -3.15 -5.44
CA TYR A 58 -2.25 -4.44 -6.08
C TYR A 58 -2.87 -4.31 -7.49
N SER A 59 -3.85 -3.41 -7.66
CA SER A 59 -4.46 -3.18 -8.98
C SER A 59 -3.48 -2.57 -9.99
N ARG A 60 -2.65 -1.60 -9.59
CA ARG A 60 -1.61 -1.02 -10.47
C ARG A 60 -0.52 -2.03 -10.83
N SER A 61 -0.11 -2.88 -9.89
CA SER A 61 0.89 -3.93 -10.14
C SER A 61 0.43 -4.91 -11.22
N ARG A 62 -0.86 -5.26 -11.25
CA ARG A 62 -1.43 -6.11 -12.31
C ARG A 62 -1.54 -5.39 -13.66
N VAL A 63 -1.85 -4.10 -13.66
CA VAL A 63 -1.94 -3.31 -14.90
C VAL A 63 -0.56 -3.11 -15.54
N THR A 64 0.50 -2.95 -14.74
CA THR A 64 1.87 -2.86 -15.26
C THR A 64 2.39 -4.19 -15.81
N ASP A 65 2.04 -5.32 -15.20
CA ASP A 65 2.36 -6.66 -15.71
C ASP A 65 1.67 -6.92 -17.07
N VAL A 66 0.38 -6.58 -17.18
CA VAL A 66 -0.36 -6.71 -18.45
C VAL A 66 0.17 -5.77 -19.55
N ARG A 67 0.61 -4.55 -19.20
CA ARG A 67 1.17 -3.60 -20.19
C ARG A 67 2.57 -3.99 -20.67
N ALA A 68 3.39 -4.65 -19.84
CA ALA A 68 4.68 -5.19 -20.27
C ALA A 68 4.51 -6.28 -21.35
N ASN A 69 3.41 -7.05 -21.29
CA ASN A 69 3.07 -8.06 -22.30
C ASN A 69 2.54 -7.47 -23.64
N ALA A 70 2.09 -6.20 -23.66
CA ALA A 70 1.53 -5.59 -24.87
C ALA A 70 2.56 -4.87 -25.77
N ASN A 71 3.84 -4.82 -25.37
CA ASN A 71 4.89 -4.10 -26.09
C ASN A 71 6.08 -5.01 -26.47
N ALA A 72 5.85 -6.27 -26.84
CA ALA A 72 6.84 -7.00 -27.62
C ALA A 72 6.93 -6.31 -28.99
N PRO A 73 8.07 -5.71 -29.39
CA PRO A 73 8.22 -5.16 -30.72
C PRO A 73 8.02 -6.29 -31.71
N LEU A 74 7.11 -6.08 -32.66
CA LEU A 74 6.93 -6.93 -33.83
C LEU A 74 8.30 -7.14 -34.49
N LEU A 75 8.95 -8.28 -34.20
CA LEU A 75 10.03 -8.79 -35.01
C LEU A 75 9.40 -9.27 -36.32
N LEU A 76 9.15 -8.31 -37.22
CA LEU A 76 8.92 -8.57 -38.63
C LEU A 76 10.10 -9.42 -39.12
N PRO A 77 9.88 -10.61 -39.69
CA PRO A 77 10.94 -11.24 -40.45
C PRO A 77 11.15 -10.36 -41.69
N SER A 78 12.29 -9.66 -41.73
CA SER A 78 12.76 -8.95 -42.92
C SER A 78 12.81 -9.92 -44.09
N SER A 79 12.04 -9.63 -45.13
CA SER A 79 12.30 -10.15 -46.47
C SER A 79 13.68 -9.69 -46.93
N SER A 80 14.53 -10.63 -47.37
CA SER A 80 15.50 -10.47 -48.48
C SER A 80 16.40 -11.71 -48.58
N HIS A 81 16.12 -12.62 -49.52
CA HIS A 81 16.76 -12.77 -50.85
C HIS A 81 16.54 -14.19 -51.38
#